data_AF-A0A7I7MN60-F1
#
_entry.id   AF-A0A7I7MN60-F1
#
_cell.length_a   1.000
_cell.length_b   1.000
_cell.length_c   1.000
_cell.angle_alpha   90.00
_cell.angle_beta   90.00
_cell.angle_gamma   90.00
#
_symmetry.space_group_name_H-M   'P 1'
#
loop_
_entity.id
_entity.type
_entity.pdbx_description
1 polymer ?
#
loop_
_entity_poly.entity_id
_entity_poly.type
_entity_poly.pdbx_seq_one_letter_code
_entity_poly.pdbx_strand_id
1 'polypeptide(L)'
;MSAKDHPNNAPGVPMVYPPWFENFQIKYINPALKPIARYLPGTATIEHRGRKSGKRYKTLVTPYRKGNVLAIALGHGKTDWVKNVLAAGEADVHVARRRLHLTNPRILPAGADGEGLPFMARVQLRRMGVFVADIG
;
A
#
# COMPACT_ATOMS: atom_id res chain seq x y z
N MET A 1 -21.96 -2.90 -6.74
CA MET A 1 -21.35 -4.21 -6.42
C MET A 1 -20.92 -4.21 -4.97
N SER A 2 -21.28 -5.24 -4.20
CA SER A 2 -20.96 -5.34 -2.77
C SER A 2 -19.46 -5.57 -2.56
N ALA A 3 -18.89 -5.04 -1.47
CA ALA A 3 -17.47 -5.21 -1.14
C ALA A 3 -17.05 -6.68 -0.97
N LYS A 4 -18.03 -7.57 -0.73
CA LYS A 4 -17.80 -9.01 -0.58
C LYS A 4 -17.51 -9.72 -1.92
N ASP A 5 -18.04 -9.20 -3.03
CA ASP A 5 -18.02 -9.86 -4.35
C ASP A 5 -16.97 -9.27 -5.31
N HIS A 6 -16.08 -8.40 -4.82
CA HIS A 6 -15.08 -7.75 -5.66
C HIS A 6 -13.83 -8.64 -5.86
N PRO A 7 -13.23 -8.68 -7.06
CA PRO A 7 -12.03 -9.47 -7.37
C PRO A 7 -10.75 -9.10 -6.58
N ASN A 8 -10.82 -8.09 -5.71
CA ASN A 8 -9.74 -7.66 -4.82
C ASN A 8 -9.97 -8.05 -3.35
N ASN A 9 -11.14 -8.60 -3.03
CA ASN A 9 -11.44 -9.18 -1.73
C ASN A 9 -10.75 -10.55 -1.63
N ALA A 10 -9.83 -10.71 -0.69
CA ALA A 10 -9.10 -11.96 -0.46
C ALA A 10 -9.13 -12.32 1.03
N PRO A 11 -9.14 -13.62 1.40
CA PRO A 11 -9.05 -14.03 2.80
C PRO A 11 -7.83 -13.39 3.48
N GLY A 12 -8.03 -12.67 4.59
CA GLY A 12 -6.98 -11.95 5.33
C GLY A 12 -6.69 -10.52 4.86
N VAL A 13 -7.30 -10.06 3.76
CA VAL A 13 -7.25 -8.66 3.28
C VAL A 13 -8.66 -8.20 2.85
N PRO A 14 -9.56 -7.98 3.82
CA PRO A 14 -10.91 -7.53 3.50
C PRO A 14 -10.87 -6.13 2.86
N MET A 15 -11.72 -5.88 1.87
CA MET A 15 -11.96 -4.50 1.44
C MET A 15 -12.72 -3.76 2.54
N VAL A 16 -12.09 -2.70 3.07
CA VAL A 16 -12.65 -1.91 4.17
C VAL A 16 -13.38 -0.65 3.66
N TYR A 17 -13.05 -0.16 2.47
CA TYR A 17 -13.63 1.08 1.93
C TYR A 17 -14.59 0.85 0.76
N PRO A 18 -15.85 1.37 0.82
CA PRO A 18 -16.77 1.36 -0.30
C PRO A 18 -16.38 2.39 -1.39
N PRO A 19 -16.81 2.22 -2.66
CA PRO A 19 -16.37 3.05 -3.79
C PRO A 19 -16.66 4.57 -3.68
N TRP A 20 -17.57 4.97 -2.79
CA TRP A 20 -17.98 6.37 -2.60
C TRP A 20 -17.08 7.16 -1.62
N PHE A 21 -15.97 6.59 -1.15
CA PHE A 21 -15.15 7.17 -0.08
C PHE A 21 -14.06 8.17 -0.55
N GLU A 22 -14.07 8.59 -1.82
CA GLU A 22 -13.08 9.56 -2.34
C GLU A 22 -13.26 10.97 -1.73
N ASN A 23 -14.49 11.35 -1.31
CA ASN A 23 -14.76 12.68 -0.76
C ASN A 23 -14.75 12.77 0.79
N PHE A 24 -14.82 11.65 1.52
CA PHE A 24 -14.91 11.68 2.99
C PHE A 24 -13.52 11.69 3.67
N GLN A 25 -12.49 11.18 2.99
CA GLN A 25 -11.12 11.08 3.50
C GLN A 25 -10.47 12.46 3.73
N ILE A 26 -10.76 13.44 2.87
CA ILE A 26 -10.18 14.79 2.95
C ILE A 26 -10.68 15.54 4.20
N LYS A 27 -11.92 15.29 4.66
CA LYS A 27 -12.57 16.13 5.68
C LYS A 27 -12.26 15.70 7.12
N TYR A 28 -12.05 14.42 7.38
CA TYR A 28 -11.88 13.90 8.75
C TYR A 28 -10.47 13.40 9.09
N ILE A 29 -9.65 13.06 8.10
CA ILE A 29 -8.29 12.58 8.33
C ILE A 29 -7.28 13.76 8.38
N ASN A 30 -7.52 14.83 7.62
CA ASN A 30 -6.63 16.00 7.59
C ASN A 30 -6.42 16.73 8.93
N PRO A 31 -7.42 16.87 9.83
CA PRO A 31 -7.21 17.56 11.11
C PRO A 31 -6.34 16.77 12.09
N ALA A 32 -6.47 15.44 12.13
CA ALA A 32 -5.70 14.57 13.03
C ALA A 32 -4.27 14.30 12.51
N LEU A 33 -4.06 14.37 11.19
CA LEU A 33 -2.75 14.20 10.57
C LEU A 33 -1.94 15.49 10.49
N LYS A 34 -2.53 16.66 10.74
CA LYS A 34 -1.86 17.98 10.66
C LYS A 34 -0.51 18.07 11.41
N PRO A 35 -0.35 17.50 12.63
CA PRO A 35 0.92 17.50 13.35
C PRO A 35 1.97 16.52 12.79
N ILE A 36 1.51 15.46 12.11
CA ILE A 36 2.33 14.34 11.63
C ILE A 36 2.56 14.42 10.12
N ALA A 37 1.89 15.35 9.42
CA ALA A 37 1.94 15.53 7.98
C ALA A 37 3.36 15.80 7.44
N ARG A 38 4.26 16.43 8.22
CA ARG A 38 5.68 16.57 7.83
C ARG A 38 6.44 15.25 7.74
N TYR A 39 5.91 14.19 8.37
CA TYR A 39 6.44 12.84 8.37
C TYR A 39 5.62 11.89 7.48
N LEU A 40 4.53 12.38 6.87
CA LEU A 40 3.80 11.65 5.84
C LEU A 40 4.53 11.82 4.51
N PRO A 41 5.09 10.75 3.95
CA PRO A 41 5.63 10.81 2.60
C PRO A 41 4.51 11.15 1.61
N GLY A 42 4.85 12.00 0.63
CA GLY A 42 3.96 12.39 -0.45
C GLY A 42 3.52 11.19 -1.32
N THR A 43 2.69 11.47 -2.31
CA THR A 43 2.31 10.48 -3.33
C THR A 43 3.55 9.91 -4.01
N ALA A 44 3.56 8.60 -4.21
CA ALA A 44 4.61 7.90 -4.92
C ALA A 44 4.03 7.08 -6.06
N THR A 45 4.85 6.84 -7.07
CA THR A 45 4.47 6.02 -8.21
C THR A 45 5.19 4.69 -8.12
N ILE A 46 4.43 3.60 -7.97
CA ILE A 46 4.96 2.24 -8.09
C ILE A 46 4.90 1.79 -9.55
N GLU A 47 6.05 1.43 -10.09
CA GLU A 47 6.19 0.80 -11.40
C GLU A 47 6.19 -0.72 -11.22
N HIS A 48 5.31 -1.40 -11.96
CA HIS A 48 5.17 -2.86 -11.89
C HIS A 48 4.95 -3.46 -13.26
N ARG A 49 5.24 -4.75 -13.39
CA ARG A 49 5.04 -5.50 -14.63
C ARG A 49 3.82 -6.40 -14.50
N GLY A 50 2.90 -6.30 -15.46
CA GLY A 50 1.73 -7.17 -15.50
C GLY A 50 2.13 -8.64 -15.56
N ARG A 51 1.74 -9.44 -14.56
CA ARG A 51 2.14 -10.86 -14.47
C ARG A 51 1.67 -11.74 -15.63
N LYS A 52 0.62 -11.32 -16.34
CA LYS A 52 0.08 -12.01 -17.53
C LYS A 52 0.54 -11.39 -18.84
N SER A 53 0.54 -10.07 -18.92
CA SER A 53 0.81 -9.33 -20.17
C SER A 53 2.27 -8.94 -20.36
N GLY A 54 3.08 -8.98 -19.30
CA GLY A 54 4.45 -8.48 -19.31
C GLY A 54 4.57 -6.96 -19.51
N LYS A 55 3.46 -6.21 -19.64
CA LYS A 55 3.48 -4.75 -19.86
C LYS A 55 3.86 -4.02 -18.59
N ARG A 56 4.54 -2.87 -18.73
CA ARG A 56 4.86 -1.98 -17.62
C ARG A 56 3.64 -1.12 -17.29
N TYR A 57 3.34 -0.99 -16.01
CA TYR A 57 2.25 -0.19 -15.47
C TYR A 57 2.78 0.70 -14.35
N LYS A 58 2.09 1.81 -14.13
CA LYS A 58 2.38 2.74 -13.05
C LYS A 58 1.14 2.94 -12.19
N THR A 59 1.30 2.98 -10.88
CA THR A 59 0.18 3.18 -9.95
C THR A 59 0.57 4.16 -8.86
N LEU A 60 -0.33 5.10 -8.55
CA LEU A 60 -0.13 6.03 -7.44
C LEU A 60 -0.44 5.32 -6.12
N VAL A 61 0.48 5.45 -5.16
CA VAL A 61 0.39 4.87 -3.83
C VAL A 61 0.87 5.89 -2.79
N THR A 62 0.53 5.66 -1.53
CA THR A 62 1.03 6.43 -0.39
C THR A 62 1.92 5.52 0.46
N PRO A 63 3.25 5.51 0.23
CA PRO A 63 4.14 4.56 0.89
C PRO A 63 4.73 5.12 2.17
N TYR A 64 4.63 4.41 3.29
CA TYR A 64 5.33 4.75 4.52
C TYR A 64 6.72 4.11 4.54
N ARG A 65 7.74 4.83 5.02
CA ARG A 65 9.12 4.32 5.10
C ARG A 65 9.67 4.36 6.52
N LYS A 66 10.42 3.33 6.90
CA LYS A 66 11.23 3.29 8.13
C LYS A 66 12.51 2.50 7.83
N GLY A 67 13.67 3.17 7.91
CA GLY A 67 14.95 2.56 7.51
C GLY A 67 14.91 2.06 6.05
N ASN A 68 15.15 0.76 5.88
CA ASN A 68 15.08 0.07 4.59
C ASN A 68 13.77 -0.68 4.37
N VAL A 69 12.71 -0.38 5.14
CA VAL A 69 11.39 -0.98 4.94
C VAL A 69 10.44 0.05 4.36
N LEU A 70 9.73 -0.32 3.29
CA LEU A 70 8.63 0.42 2.69
C LEU A 70 7.32 -0.35 2.91
N ALA A 71 6.29 0.36 3.36
CA ALA A 71 4.98 -0.21 3.67
C ALA A 71 3.86 0.61 3.02
N ILE A 72 2.91 -0.06 2.35
CA ILE A 72 1.74 0.55 1.71
C ILE A 72 0.48 -0.12 2.26
N ALA A 73 -0.42 0.68 2.82
CA ALA A 73 -1.69 0.17 3.32
C ALA A 73 -2.62 -0.23 2.15
N LEU A 74 -3.22 -1.41 2.24
CA LEU A 74 -4.08 -1.97 1.19
C LEU A 74 -5.56 -1.73 1.50
N GLY A 75 -5.96 -0.46 1.51
CA GLY A 75 -7.35 -0.08 1.80
C GLY A 75 -8.38 -0.64 0.81
N HIS A 76 -7.96 -0.93 -0.43
CA HIS A 76 -8.77 -1.52 -1.50
C HIS A 76 -8.53 -3.03 -1.68
N GLY A 77 -7.90 -3.69 -0.71
CA GLY A 77 -7.59 -5.11 -0.80
C GLY A 77 -6.38 -5.44 -1.68
N LYS A 78 -6.29 -6.70 -2.13
CA LYS A 78 -5.17 -7.19 -2.95
C LYS A 78 -5.37 -6.77 -4.42
N THR A 79 -5.05 -5.51 -4.71
CA THR A 79 -5.13 -4.91 -6.05
C THR A 79 -4.19 -5.57 -7.06
N ASP A 80 -4.42 -5.33 -8.35
CA ASP A 80 -3.60 -5.95 -9.41
C ASP A 80 -2.14 -5.55 -9.36
N TRP A 81 -1.81 -4.30 -8.99
CA TRP A 81 -0.42 -3.91 -8.81
C TRP A 81 0.27 -4.75 -7.72
N VAL A 82 -0.39 -5.02 -6.60
CA VAL A 82 0.16 -5.89 -5.55
C VAL A 82 0.37 -7.30 -6.07
N LYS A 83 -0.62 -7.85 -6.78
CA LYS A 83 -0.53 -9.19 -7.38
C LYS A 83 0.62 -9.29 -8.38
N ASN A 84 0.85 -8.23 -9.15
CA ASN A 84 1.93 -8.14 -10.12
C ASN A 84 3.31 -8.05 -9.45
N VAL A 85 3.46 -7.17 -8.46
CA VAL A 85 4.72 -7.00 -7.72
C VAL A 85 5.10 -8.27 -6.96
N LEU A 86 4.13 -8.91 -6.30
CA LEU A 86 4.37 -10.19 -5.63
C LEU A 86 4.79 -11.30 -6.61
N ALA A 87 4.23 -11.31 -7.82
CA ALA A 87 4.60 -12.28 -8.84
C ALA A 87 5.99 -12.00 -9.44
N ALA A 88 6.37 -10.73 -9.55
CA ALA A 88 7.69 -10.32 -10.02
C ALA A 88 8.78 -10.51 -8.95
N GLY A 89 8.44 -10.45 -7.67
CA GLY A 89 9.39 -10.50 -6.56
C GLY A 89 10.13 -9.17 -6.33
N GLU A 90 9.85 -8.15 -7.15
CA GLU A 90 10.48 -6.83 -7.09
C GLU A 90 9.58 -5.76 -7.73
N ALA A 91 9.88 -4.50 -7.43
CA ALA A 91 9.26 -3.34 -8.07
C ALA A 91 10.13 -2.09 -7.91
N ASP A 92 9.83 -1.03 -8.67
CA ASP A 92 10.44 0.27 -8.44
C ASP A 92 9.40 1.26 -7.93
N VAL A 93 9.76 2.03 -6.90
CA VAL A 93 8.91 3.10 -6.38
C VAL A 93 9.60 4.45 -6.52
N HIS A 94 8.93 5.38 -7.16
CA HIS A 94 9.35 6.76 -7.29
C HIS A 94 8.70 7.61 -6.21
N VAL A 95 9.49 8.02 -5.21
CA VAL A 95 9.06 8.91 -4.12
C VAL A 95 9.71 10.27 -4.34
N ALA A 96 8.90 11.28 -4.66
CA ALA A 96 9.38 12.61 -5.06
C ALA A 96 10.46 12.52 -6.16
N ARG A 97 11.72 12.86 -5.86
CA ARG A 97 12.86 12.81 -6.81
C ARG A 97 13.70 11.53 -6.71
N ARG A 98 13.33 10.58 -5.84
CA ARG A 98 14.12 9.36 -5.60
C ARG A 98 13.42 8.14 -6.19
N ARG A 99 14.17 7.31 -6.90
CA ARG A 99 13.77 5.95 -7.27
C ARG A 99 14.29 5.00 -6.20
N LEU A 100 13.41 4.19 -5.64
CA LEU A 100 13.71 3.17 -4.64
C LEU A 100 13.42 1.82 -5.26
N HIS A 101 14.41 0.93 -5.27
CA HIS A 101 14.21 -0.43 -5.72
C HIS A 101 13.66 -1.26 -4.56
N LEU A 102 12.57 -1.98 -4.81
CA LEU A 102 11.89 -2.81 -3.84
C LEU A 102 12.21 -4.27 -4.09
N THR A 103 12.57 -4.97 -3.02
CA THR A 103 12.85 -6.39 -2.98
C THR A 103 12.03 -7.04 -1.87
N ASN A 104 11.96 -8.38 -1.86
CA ASN A 104 11.24 -9.16 -0.85
C ASN A 104 9.79 -8.67 -0.57
N PRO A 105 8.96 -8.48 -1.62
CA PRO A 105 7.60 -8.01 -1.47
C PRO A 105 6.73 -9.06 -0.79
N ARG A 106 6.00 -8.63 0.24
CA ARG A 106 5.12 -9.48 1.05
C ARG A 106 3.88 -8.72 1.49
N ILE A 107 2.82 -9.45 1.83
CA ILE A 107 1.62 -8.85 2.44
C ILE A 107 1.59 -9.31 3.89
N LEU A 108 1.46 -8.35 4.80
CA LEU A 108 1.05 -8.62 6.17
C LEU A 108 -0.48 -8.57 6.23
N PRO A 109 -1.14 -9.65 6.68
CA PRO A 109 -2.59 -9.66 6.80
C PRO A 109 -3.06 -8.71 7.91
N ALA A 110 -4.33 -8.28 7.83
CA ALA A 110 -4.89 -7.43 8.87
C ALA A 110 -4.78 -8.11 10.25
N GLY A 111 -4.30 -7.39 11.24
CA GLY A 111 -4.07 -7.89 12.60
C GLY A 111 -2.75 -8.64 12.81
N ALA A 112 -1.90 -8.76 11.78
CA ALA A 112 -0.56 -9.32 11.95
C ALA A 112 0.33 -8.45 12.85
N ASP A 113 1.39 -9.06 13.38
CA ASP A 113 2.43 -8.30 14.07
C ASP A 113 3.11 -7.34 13.07
N GLY A 114 3.18 -6.07 13.48
CA GLY A 114 3.73 -4.97 12.69
C GLY A 114 5.08 -4.51 13.20
N GLU A 115 5.79 -5.35 13.97
CA GLU A 115 7.14 -5.05 14.42
C GLU A 115 8.05 -4.64 13.25
N GLY A 116 8.90 -3.63 13.47
CA GLY A 116 9.75 -3.07 12.42
C GLY A 116 9.06 -2.13 11.42
N LEU A 117 7.72 -2.09 11.32
CA LEU A 117 7.02 -1.20 10.39
C LEU A 117 7.02 0.28 10.81
N PRO A 118 6.83 1.20 9.86
CA PRO A 118 6.46 2.59 10.16
C PRO A 118 5.21 2.67 11.03
N PHE A 119 5.16 3.62 11.96
CA PHE A 119 4.04 3.76 12.92
C PHE A 119 2.66 3.82 12.22
N MET A 120 2.53 4.63 11.18
CA MET A 120 1.27 4.74 10.43
C MET A 120 0.86 3.44 9.75
N ALA A 121 1.83 2.64 9.27
CA ALA A 121 1.54 1.33 8.69
C ALA A 121 1.08 0.35 9.78
N ARG A 122 1.67 0.37 10.98
CA ARG A 122 1.23 -0.45 12.13
C ARG A 122 -0.21 -0.15 12.54
N VAL A 123 -0.56 1.13 12.62
CA VAL A 123 -1.92 1.55 12.97
C VAL A 123 -2.93 1.04 11.93
N GLN A 124 -2.60 1.14 10.64
CA GLN A 124 -3.45 0.65 9.56
C GLN A 124 -3.52 -0.89 9.50
N LEU A 125 -2.41 -1.57 9.79
CA LEU A 125 -2.32 -3.04 9.82
C LEU A 125 -3.35 -3.66 10.77
N ARG A 126 -3.74 -2.97 11.84
CA ARG A 126 -4.81 -3.43 12.75
C ARG A 126 -6.16 -3.69 12.07
N ARG A 127 -6.41 -3.06 10.91
CA ARG A 127 -7.73 -3.09 10.24
C ARG A 127 -7.68 -3.55 8.79
N MET A 128 -6.53 -3.44 8.12
CA MET A 128 -6.37 -3.81 6.71
C MET A 128 -5.00 -4.43 6.46
N GLY A 129 -4.87 -5.20 5.39
CA GLY A 129 -3.57 -5.72 5.00
C GLY A 129 -2.60 -4.61 4.62
N VAL A 130 -1.31 -4.85 4.80
CA VAL A 130 -0.25 -3.92 4.44
C VAL A 130 0.72 -4.63 3.52
N PHE A 131 0.95 -4.06 2.35
CA PHE A 131 2.06 -4.45 1.51
C PHE A 131 3.36 -3.96 2.14
N VAL A 132 4.36 -4.82 2.22
CA VAL A 132 5.67 -4.52 2.79
C VAL A 132 6.73 -4.99 1.80
N ALA A 133 7.76 -4.18 1.60
CA ALA A 133 8.94 -4.56 0.83
C ALA A 133 10.17 -3.93 1.45
N ASP A 134 11.32 -4.55 1.19
CA ASP A 134 12.60 -4.06 1.63
C ASP A 134 13.19 -3.19 0.50
N ILE A 135 13.90 -2.13 0.86
CA ILE A 135 14.53 -1.18 -0.07
C ILE A 135 15.97 -1.67 -0.27
N GLY A 136 16.27 -2.08 -1.50
CA GLY A 136 17.60 -2.51 -1.95
C GLY A 136 18.39 -1.40 -2.63
#